data_AF-R5A447-F1
#
_entry.id   AF-R5A447-F1
#
_cell.length_a   1.000
_cell.length_b   1.000
_cell.length_c   1.000
_cell.angle_alpha   90.00
_cell.angle_beta   90.00
_cell.angle_gamma   90.00
#
_symmetry.space_group_name_H-M   'P 1'
#
loop_
_entity.id
_entity.type
_entity.pdbx_description
1 polymer ?
#
loop_
_entity_poly.entity_id
_entity_poly.type
_entity_poly.pdbx_seq_one_letter_code
_entity_poly.pdbx_strand_id
1 'polypeptide(L)'
;MNDPRNIETFRVLGIRNTACSTEILTKMIEQEADLAHMHLIATLNQGKAGICSMTLPTDTALDGVALKDIDLPGGTLVISLIRRGVLTIPNGSTILQAGDELVAVSEDRSQKALMRALSATLP
;
A
#
# COMPACT_ATOMS: atom_id res chain seq x y z
N MET A 1 -33.73 -2.92 18.03
CA MET A 1 -34.99 -2.41 17.46
C MET A 1 -34.84 -2.46 15.95
N ASN A 2 -35.11 -3.63 15.35
CA ASN A 2 -34.60 -4.02 14.03
C ASN A 2 -35.78 -4.56 13.19
N ASP A 3 -36.61 -3.65 12.65
CA ASP A 3 -37.64 -3.98 11.66
C ASP A 3 -37.43 -3.06 10.44
N PRO A 4 -37.17 -3.61 9.24
CA PRO A 4 -36.88 -2.83 8.03
C PRO A 4 -38.04 -1.97 7.53
N ARG A 5 -39.26 -2.15 8.06
CA ARG A 5 -40.42 -1.31 7.70
C ARG A 5 -40.46 0.05 8.39
N ASN A 6 -39.54 0.34 9.30
CA ASN A 6 -39.49 1.62 10.02
C ASN A 6 -38.55 2.66 9.38
N ILE A 7 -37.78 2.27 8.36
CA ILE A 7 -36.74 3.10 7.72
C ILE A 7 -37.35 4.32 7.00
N GLU A 8 -38.51 4.15 6.38
CA GLU A 8 -39.20 5.27 5.70
C GLU A 8 -39.77 6.29 6.70
N THR A 9 -40.06 5.89 7.95
CA THR A 9 -40.46 6.82 9.02
C THR A 9 -39.29 7.67 9.51
N PHE A 10 -38.08 7.11 9.53
CA PHE A 10 -36.86 7.83 9.97
C PHE A 10 -36.33 8.83 8.94
N ARG A 11 -36.60 8.62 7.64
CA ARG A 11 -36.21 9.55 6.57
C ARG A 11 -37.03 10.83 6.56
N VAL A 12 -38.31 10.75 6.94
CA VAL A 12 -39.20 11.92 7.10
C VAL A 12 -38.81 12.78 8.32
N LEU A 13 -38.20 12.18 9.34
CA LEU A 13 -37.80 12.85 10.59
C LEU A 13 -36.40 13.50 10.55
N GLY A 14 -35.72 13.52 9.41
CA GLY A 14 -34.50 14.33 9.22
C GLY A 14 -33.26 13.85 9.99
N ILE A 15 -33.21 12.59 10.43
CA ILE A 15 -32.04 12.02 11.11
C ILE A 15 -30.97 11.73 10.06
N ARG A 16 -30.02 12.66 9.89
CA ARG A 16 -28.99 12.60 8.83
C ARG A 16 -27.79 11.69 9.08
N ASN A 17 -27.63 11.08 10.26
CA ASN A 17 -26.38 10.39 10.62
C ASN A 17 -26.59 8.99 11.21
N THR A 18 -27.27 8.09 10.50
CA THR A 18 -27.02 6.65 10.72
C THR A 18 -25.82 6.26 9.88
N ALA A 19 -24.61 6.52 10.37
CA ALA A 19 -23.41 5.87 9.84
C ALA A 19 -23.52 4.40 10.23
N CYS A 20 -23.87 3.55 9.27
CA CYS A 20 -24.00 2.14 9.56
C CYS A 20 -22.60 1.62 9.89
N SER A 21 -22.41 1.06 11.09
CA SER A 21 -21.12 0.49 11.48
C SER A 21 -20.67 -0.58 10.47
N THR A 22 -21.61 -1.23 9.79
CA THR A 22 -21.33 -2.14 8.67
C THR A 22 -20.75 -1.41 7.45
N GLU A 23 -21.17 -0.20 7.10
CA GLU A 23 -20.57 0.57 5.99
C GLU A 23 -19.15 1.01 6.33
N ILE A 24 -18.89 1.37 7.59
CA ILE A 24 -17.55 1.71 8.08
C ILE A 24 -16.65 0.46 8.05
N LEU A 25 -17.16 -0.69 8.48
CA LEU A 25 -16.44 -1.96 8.42
C LEU A 25 -16.21 -2.44 6.98
N THR A 26 -17.22 -2.32 6.11
CA THR A 26 -17.09 -2.63 4.69
C THR A 26 -16.06 -1.73 4.03
N LYS A 27 -16.07 -0.43 4.30
CA LYS A 27 -15.01 0.49 3.80
C LYS A 27 -13.63 0.14 4.31
N MET A 28 -13.47 -0.29 5.57
CA MET A 28 -12.18 -0.75 6.08
C MET A 28 -11.70 -2.05 5.41
N ILE A 29 -12.61 -2.96 5.07
CA ILE A 29 -12.29 -4.19 4.32
C ILE A 29 -11.97 -3.88 2.86
N GLU A 30 -12.71 -2.97 2.21
CA GLU A 30 -12.43 -2.50 0.85
C GLU A 30 -11.08 -1.77 0.77
N GLN A 31 -10.69 -1.05 1.81
CA GLN A 31 -9.36 -0.44 1.92
C GLN A 31 -8.25 -1.50 2.00
N GLU A 32 -8.44 -2.61 2.71
CA GLU A 32 -7.47 -3.72 2.73
C GLU A 32 -7.29 -4.38 1.33
N ALA A 33 -8.30 -4.27 0.47
CA ALA A 33 -8.31 -4.84 -0.88
C ALA A 33 -7.65 -3.95 -1.95
N ASP A 34 -7.21 -2.73 -1.59
CA ASP A 34 -6.47 -1.83 -2.50
C ASP A 34 -4.97 -2.21 -2.44
N LEU A 35 -4.50 -3.00 -3.41
CA LEU A 35 -3.25 -3.79 -3.40
C LEU A 35 -1.93 -2.97 -3.49
N ALA A 36 -1.84 -1.80 -2.88
CA ALA A 36 -0.61 -1.03 -2.73
C ALA A 36 -0.43 -0.45 -1.31
N HIS A 37 -0.60 -1.29 -0.28
CA HIS A 37 -0.31 -0.89 1.09
C HIS A 37 1.19 -1.08 1.39
N MET A 38 1.90 0.04 1.54
CA MET A 38 3.25 0.03 2.11
C MET A 38 3.15 -0.20 3.62
N HIS A 39 3.76 -1.28 4.11
CA HIS A 39 3.77 -1.64 5.52
C HIS A 39 5.05 -1.16 6.21
N LEU A 40 4.94 -0.32 7.24
CA LEU A 40 6.06 0.07 8.09
C LEU A 40 6.45 -1.09 9.02
N ILE A 41 7.66 -1.61 8.86
CA ILE A 41 8.22 -2.69 9.69
C ILE A 41 8.87 -2.11 10.95
N ALA A 42 9.68 -1.07 10.78
CA ALA A 42 10.46 -0.46 11.86
C ALA A 42 10.78 1.00 11.56
N THR A 43 10.92 1.80 12.62
CA THR A 43 11.46 3.16 12.55
C THR A 43 12.92 3.18 12.98
N LEU A 44 13.69 4.09 12.39
CA LEU A 44 15.11 4.28 12.64
C LEU A 44 15.36 5.73 13.07
N ASN A 45 16.40 5.95 13.88
CA ASN A 45 16.89 7.28 14.24
C ASN A 45 15.77 8.24 14.71
N GLN A 46 14.98 7.80 15.70
CA GLN A 46 13.84 8.56 16.26
C GLN A 46 12.81 8.99 15.19
N GLY A 47 12.57 8.14 14.19
CA GLY A 47 11.60 8.38 13.13
C GLY A 47 12.13 9.14 11.92
N LYS A 48 13.42 9.46 11.86
CA LYS A 48 14.01 10.13 10.67
C LYS A 48 14.11 9.22 9.45
N ALA A 49 14.04 7.90 9.64
CA ALA A 49 13.96 6.92 8.58
C ALA A 49 13.06 5.75 9.00
N GLY A 50 12.61 4.97 8.03
CA GLY A 50 11.84 3.75 8.26
C GLY A 50 12.24 2.62 7.32
N ILE A 51 12.02 1.41 7.80
CA ILE A 51 12.07 0.18 7.00
C ILE A 51 10.63 -0.14 6.64
N CYS A 52 10.32 -0.20 5.35
CA CYS A 52 8.99 -0.51 4.85
C CYS A 52 9.04 -1.68 3.86
N SER A 53 7.97 -2.47 3.84
CA SER A 53 7.72 -3.44 2.77
C SER A 53 6.55 -3.01 1.91
N MET A 54 6.55 -3.44 0.66
CA MET A 54 5.44 -3.25 -0.26
C MET A 54 5.41 -4.36 -1.29
N THR A 55 4.23 -4.93 -1.51
CA THR A 55 3.98 -5.89 -2.59
C THR A 55 3.61 -5.13 -3.85
N LEU A 56 4.26 -5.45 -4.97
CA LEU A 56 3.90 -4.90 -6.26
C LEU A 56 2.55 -5.50 -6.71
N PRO A 57 1.56 -4.67 -7.09
CA PRO A 57 0.26 -5.17 -7.50
C PRO A 57 0.35 -5.94 -8.82
N THR A 58 -0.68 -6.72 -9.13
CA THR A 58 -0.70 -7.58 -10.33
C THR A 58 -0.70 -6.81 -11.65
N ASP A 59 -1.15 -5.56 -11.62
CA ASP A 59 -1.23 -4.61 -12.74
C ASP A 59 -0.12 -3.54 -12.70
N THR A 60 0.96 -3.81 -11.96
CA THR A 60 2.07 -2.87 -11.84
C THR A 60 2.71 -2.53 -13.20
N ALA A 61 3.02 -1.26 -13.40
CA ALA A 61 3.81 -0.79 -14.53
C ALA A 61 5.31 -1.15 -14.40
N LEU A 62 5.72 -1.71 -13.27
CA LEU A 62 7.09 -2.11 -12.99
C LEU A 62 7.41 -3.55 -13.40
N ASP A 63 6.43 -4.31 -13.91
CA ASP A 63 6.64 -5.67 -14.38
C ASP A 63 7.64 -5.68 -15.55
N GLY A 64 8.74 -6.42 -15.41
CA GLY A 64 9.81 -6.46 -16.40
C GLY A 64 10.79 -5.29 -16.34
N VAL A 65 10.62 -4.33 -15.41
CA VAL A 65 11.53 -3.18 -15.25
C VAL A 65 12.70 -3.55 -14.33
N ALA A 66 13.91 -3.14 -14.70
CA ALA A 66 15.07 -3.31 -13.82
C ALA A 66 15.07 -2.28 -12.70
N LEU A 67 15.49 -2.66 -11.50
CA LEU A 67 15.48 -1.78 -10.33
C LEU A 67 16.23 -0.45 -10.55
N LYS A 68 17.32 -0.46 -11.33
CA LYS A 68 18.10 0.75 -11.67
C LYS A 68 17.35 1.73 -12.60
N ASP A 69 16.35 1.25 -13.34
CA ASP A 69 15.60 2.04 -14.31
C ASP A 69 14.39 2.74 -13.65
N ILE A 70 14.20 2.53 -12.34
CA ILE A 70 13.16 3.16 -11.53
C ILE A 70 13.74 4.43 -10.91
N ASP A 71 13.01 5.54 -11.05
CA ASP A 71 13.36 6.81 -10.41
C ASP A 71 12.99 6.77 -8.91
N LEU A 72 13.88 6.14 -8.13
CA LEU A 72 13.74 6.07 -6.68
C LEU A 72 14.14 7.41 -6.05
N PRO A 73 13.36 7.92 -5.07
CA PRO A 73 13.71 9.16 -4.40
C PRO A 73 15.01 9.00 -3.60
N GLY A 74 15.84 10.04 -3.61
CA GLY A 74 17.06 10.09 -2.82
C GLY A 74 16.81 9.78 -1.33
N GLY A 75 17.81 9.18 -0.67
CA GLY A 75 17.66 8.71 0.71
C GLY A 75 16.84 7.42 0.83
N THR A 76 16.71 6.66 -0.27
CA THR A 76 16.06 5.35 -0.31
C THR A 76 17.03 4.27 -0.76
N LEU A 77 16.89 3.07 -0.20
CA LEU A 77 17.59 1.87 -0.62
C LEU A 77 16.63 0.67 -0.56
N VAL A 78 16.42 -0.01 -1.67
CA VAL A 78 15.76 -1.32 -1.68
C VAL A 78 16.77 -2.36 -1.19
N ILE A 79 16.47 -3.03 -0.09
CA ILE A 79 17.39 -3.94 0.60
C ILE A 79 17.11 -5.41 0.29
N SER A 80 15.86 -5.77 -0.02
CA SER A 80 15.51 -7.14 -0.36
C SER A 80 14.31 -7.21 -1.30
N LEU A 81 14.26 -8.30 -2.06
CA LEU A 81 13.13 -8.73 -2.87
C LEU A 81 12.75 -10.13 -2.44
N ILE A 82 11.48 -10.34 -2.12
CA ILE A 82 10.91 -11.64 -1.75
C ILE A 82 10.00 -12.08 -2.88
N ARG A 83 10.35 -13.19 -3.52
CA ARG A 83 9.58 -13.80 -4.61
C ARG A 83 9.29 -15.24 -4.26
N ARG A 84 7.99 -15.59 -4.18
CA ARG A 84 7.53 -16.95 -3.84
C ARG A 84 8.16 -17.48 -2.53
N GLY A 85 8.26 -16.60 -1.53
CA GLY A 85 8.83 -16.92 -0.22
C GLY A 85 10.37 -16.98 -0.17
N VAL A 86 11.06 -16.70 -1.28
CA VAL A 86 12.53 -16.67 -1.32
C VAL A 86 13.02 -15.22 -1.27
N LEU A 87 13.77 -14.89 -0.23
CA LEU A 87 14.43 -13.60 -0.08
C LEU A 87 15.72 -13.56 -0.91
N THR A 88 15.90 -12.50 -1.69
CA THR A 88 17.11 -12.18 -2.44
C THR A 88 17.52 -10.73 -2.18
N ILE A 89 18.82 -10.46 -2.16
CA ILE A 89 19.34 -9.08 -2.16
C ILE A 89 19.41 -8.60 -3.61
N PRO A 90 18.56 -7.63 -4.02
CA PRO A 90 18.54 -7.17 -5.40
C PRO A 90 19.77 -6.33 -5.72
N ASN A 91 20.08 -6.24 -7.00
CA ASN A 91 21.02 -5.26 -7.55
C ASN A 91 20.30 -4.44 -8.62
N GLY A 92 20.99 -3.46 -9.22
CA GLY A 92 20.39 -2.60 -10.24
C GLY A 92 19.82 -3.35 -11.45
N SER A 93 20.35 -4.53 -11.78
CA SER A 93 19.87 -5.38 -12.89
C SER A 93 18.77 -6.36 -12.48
N THR A 94 18.35 -6.38 -11.22
CA THR A 94 17.23 -7.20 -10.77
C THR A 94 15.95 -6.73 -11.44
N ILE A 95 15.34 -7.63 -12.22
CA ILE A 95 14.07 -7.39 -12.91
C ILE A 95 12.92 -7.64 -11.94
N LEU A 96 12.09 -6.62 -11.74
CA LEU A 96 10.90 -6.68 -10.91
C LEU A 96 9.77 -7.43 -11.62
N GLN A 97 8.94 -8.09 -10.83
CA GLN A 97 7.77 -8.83 -11.29
C GLN A 97 6.55 -8.48 -10.44
N ALA A 98 5.38 -8.53 -11.08
CA ALA A 98 4.11 -8.48 -10.37
C ALA A 98 4.08 -9.51 -9.20
N GLY A 99 3.66 -9.06 -8.02
CA GLY A 99 3.63 -9.87 -6.80
C GLY A 99 4.96 -10.01 -6.06
N ASP A 100 6.04 -9.38 -6.54
CA ASP A 100 7.25 -9.22 -5.73
C ASP A 100 6.97 -8.39 -4.49
N GLU A 101 7.47 -8.83 -3.33
CA GLU A 101 7.51 -8.00 -2.13
C GLU A 101 8.89 -7.36 -2.01
N LEU A 102 8.92 -6.04 -2.04
CA LEU A 102 10.13 -5.23 -1.87
C LEU A 102 10.21 -4.75 -0.44
N VAL A 103 11.40 -4.85 0.17
CA VAL A 103 11.71 -4.17 1.44
C VAL A 103 12.72 -3.08 1.16
N ALA A 104 12.46 -1.89 1.68
CA ALA A 104 13.30 -0.73 1.51
C ALA A 104 13.52 0.00 2.82
N VAL A 105 14.66 0.69 2.91
CA VAL A 105 14.90 1.72 3.90
C VAL A 105 14.75 3.06 3.21
N SER A 106 14.00 3.98 3.81
CA SER A 106 13.90 5.36 3.31
C SER A 106 13.86 6.37 4.44
N GLU A 107 14.43 7.54 4.20
CA GLU A 107 14.18 8.71 5.04
C GLU A 107 12.68 9.04 5.10
N ASP A 108 12.23 9.61 6.22
CA ASP A 108 10.82 9.96 6.45
C ASP A 108 10.25 10.85 5.32
N ARG A 109 11.02 11.86 4.90
CA ARG A 109 10.65 12.77 3.80
C ARG A 109 10.49 12.07 2.44
N SER A 110 11.11 10.90 2.25
CA SER A 110 11.14 10.17 0.98
C SER A 110 10.11 9.04 0.90
N GLN A 111 9.52 8.62 2.04
CA GLN A 111 8.56 7.50 2.09
C GLN A 111 7.38 7.67 1.14
N LYS A 112 6.78 8.86 1.09
CA LYS A 112 5.63 9.13 0.21
C LYS A 112 6.01 9.09 -1.27
N ALA A 113 7.21 9.56 -1.61
CA ALA A 113 7.71 9.48 -2.98
C ALA A 113 8.05 8.03 -3.36
N LEU A 114 8.60 7.26 -2.42
CA LEU A 114 8.89 5.85 -2.61
C LEU A 114 7.62 5.05 -2.88
N MET A 115 6.57 5.29 -2.08
CA MET A 115 5.26 4.66 -2.28
C MET A 115 4.75 4.93 -3.69
N ARG A 116 4.80 6.17 -4.16
CA ARG A 116 4.36 6.54 -5.51
C ARG A 116 5.19 5.90 -6.62
N ALA A 117 6.51 5.82 -6.43
CA ALA A 117 7.40 5.21 -7.42
C ALA A 117 7.12 3.71 -7.59
N LEU A 118 6.80 3.02 -6.49
CA LEU A 118 6.54 1.59 -6.50
C LEU A 118 5.07 1.22 -6.80
N SER A 119 4.12 2.11 -6.52
CA SER A 119 2.68 1.90 -6.75
C SER A 119 2.23 2.27 -8.17
N ALA A 120 3.15 2.40 -9.12
CA ALA A 120 2.81 2.71 -10.50
C ALA A 120 2.05 1.53 -11.12
N THR A 121 0.82 1.77 -11.59
CA THR A 121 -0.03 0.79 -12.27
C THR A 121 -0.22 1.16 -13.74
N LEU A 122 -0.48 0.15 -14.57
CA LEU A 122 -0.84 0.35 -15.98
C LEU A 122 -2.27 0.95 -16.08
N PRO A 123 -2.55 1.78 -17.11
CA PRO A 123 -3.86 2.39 -17.32
C PRO A 123 -4.95 1.40 -17.76
#